data_AF-A0A2N1Z956-F1
#
_entry.id   AF-A0A2N1Z956-F1
#
_cell.length_a   1.000
_cell.length_b   1.000
_cell.length_c   1.000
_cell.angle_alpha   90.00
_cell.angle_beta   90.00
_cell.angle_gamma   90.00
#
_symmetry.space_group_name_H-M   'P 1'
#
loop_
_entity.id
_entity.type
_entity.pdbx_description
1 polymer ?
#
loop_
_entity_poly.entity_id
_entity_poly.type
_entity_poly.pdbx_seq_one_letter_code
_entity_poly.pdbx_strand_id
1 'polypeptide(L)' 'MKLDIANSIRVSRDPKSCGVFKRMSTFENSNGELETIRYSMLSRCPGEN' A
#
# COMPACT_ATOMS: atom_id res chain seq x y z
N MET A 1 -5.45 -7.88 -10.61
CA MET A 1 -5.44 -8.80 -9.45
C MET A 1 -6.45 -8.29 -8.44
N LYS A 2 -7.29 -9.15 -7.88
CA LYS A 2 -8.27 -8.78 -6.85
C LYS A 2 -7.69 -9.22 -5.50
N LEU A 3 -7.54 -8.28 -4.57
CA LEU A 3 -7.08 -8.57 -3.21
C LEU A 3 -8.33 -8.75 -2.33
N ASP A 4 -8.35 -9.80 -1.52
CA ASP A 4 -9.36 -9.99 -0.48
C ASP A 4 -8.88 -9.30 0.80
N ILE A 5 -9.41 -8.11 1.06
CA ILE A 5 -8.98 -7.26 2.17
C ILE A 5 -10.18 -7.07 3.10
N ALA A 6 -10.12 -7.72 4.27
CA ALA A 6 -11.10 -7.51 5.34
C ALA A 6 -10.68 -6.32 6.21
N ASN A 7 -9.41 -6.28 6.67
CA ASN A 7 -8.87 -5.18 7.48
C ASN A 7 -7.46 -4.76 7.04
N SER A 8 -7.19 -3.46 7.01
CA SER A 8 -5.83 -2.93 6.78
C SER A 8 -5.11 -2.79 8.11
N ILE A 9 -4.05 -3.58 8.32
CA ILE A 9 -3.29 -3.60 9.58
C ILE A 9 -2.17 -2.55 9.57
N ARG A 10 -1.38 -2.53 8.49
CA ARG A 10 -0.23 -1.64 8.39
C ARG A 10 0.04 -1.25 6.96
N VAL A 11 0.29 0.03 6.75
CA VAL A 11 0.72 0.56 5.46
C VAL A 11 2.01 1.34 5.66
N SER A 12 3.02 1.09 4.83
CA SER A 12 4.25 1.89 4.84
C SER A 12 3.92 3.34 4.49
N ARG A 13 4.58 4.29 5.19
CA ARG A 13 4.40 5.72 4.94
C ARG A 13 4.76 6.06 3.49
N ASP A 14 4.05 7.04 2.95
CA ASP A 14 4.35 7.60 1.63
C ASP A 14 5.75 8.25 1.63
N PRO A 15 6.51 8.13 0.53
CA PRO A 15 7.80 8.77 0.40
C PRO A 15 7.61 10.28 0.31
N LYS A 16 8.62 11.02 0.76
CA LYS A 16 8.68 12.47 0.57
C LYS A 16 9.08 12.87 -0.86
N SER A 17 9.63 11.94 -1.63
CA SER A 17 10.10 12.16 -2.99
C SER A 17 9.01 11.90 -4.02
N CYS A 18 8.97 12.74 -5.05
CA CYS A 18 8.19 12.52 -6.26
C CYS A 18 8.76 11.35 -7.09
N GLY A 19 7.91 10.40 -7.46
CA GLY A 19 8.25 9.31 -8.37
C GLY A 19 7.55 7.99 -8.06
N VAL A 20 7.96 6.94 -8.77
CA VAL A 20 7.50 5.57 -8.50
C VAL A 20 8.27 5.02 -7.30
N PHE A 21 7.54 4.60 -6.27
CA PHE A 21 8.13 4.02 -5.07
C PHE A 21 7.49 2.67 -4.74
N LYS A 22 8.23 1.83 -4.01
CA LYS A 22 7.72 0.56 -3.51
C LYS A 22 7.03 0.77 -2.18
N ARG A 23 5.73 0.48 -2.13
CA ARG A 23 4.90 0.48 -0.93
C ARG A 23 4.74 -0.96 -0.42
N MET A 24 4.69 -1.10 0.89
CA MET A 24 4.39 -2.36 1.55
C MET A 24 3.12 -2.20 2.38
N SER A 25 2.18 -3.12 2.22
CA SER A 25 0.93 -3.15 2.97
C SER A 25 0.73 -4.54 3.55
N THR A 26 0.39 -4.59 4.84
CA THR A 26 -0.06 -5.79 5.54
C THR A 26 -1.54 -5.65 5.84
N PHE A 27 -2.32 -6.64 5.44
CA PHE A 27 -3.76 -6.68 5.64
C PHE A 27 -4.18 -8.07 6.12
N GLU A 28 -5.36 -8.12 6.71
CA GLU A 28 -6.05 -9.36 7.07
C GLU A 28 -7.03 -9.70 5.95
N ASN A 29 -6.98 -10.95 5.45
CA ASN A 29 -7.94 -11.45 4.47
C ASN A 29 -9.25 -11.90 5.15
N SER A 30 -10.28 -12.26 4.38
CA SER A 30 -11.58 -12.66 4.94
C SER A 30 -11.54 -13.99 5.71
N ASN A 31 -10.44 -14.75 5.60
CA ASN A 31 -10.21 -15.98 6.37
C ASN A 31 -9.49 -15.70 7.72
N GLY A 32 -9.14 -14.45 8.01
CA GLY A 32 -8.41 -14.06 9.23
C GLY A 32 -6.89 -14.26 9.14
N GLU A 33 -6.34 -14.47 7.95
CA GLU A 33 -4.90 -14.62 7.75
C GLU A 33 -4.25 -13.27 7.40
N LEU A 34 -3.01 -13.08 7.89
CA LEU A 34 -2.24 -11.87 7.61
C LEU A 34 -1.41 -12.04 6.33
N GLU A 35 -1.71 -11.19 5.34
CA GLU A 35 -0.99 -11.12 4.08
C GLU A 35 -0.18 -9.83 3.98
N THR A 36 1.04 -9.92 3.45
CA THR A 36 1.88 -8.76 3.19
C THR A 36 2.22 -8.69 1.72
N ILE A 37 1.86 -7.57 1.09
CA ILE A 37 2.15 -7.30 -0.32
C ILE A 37 3.13 -6.15 -0.48
N ARG A 38 3.92 -6.24 -1.55
CA ARG A 38 4.80 -5.15 -2.00
C ARG A 38 4.41 -4.77 -3.41
N TYR A 39 4.06 -3.51 -3.62
CA TYR A 39 3.64 -2.97 -4.91
C TYR A 39 4.32 -1.65 -5.19
N SER A 40 4.44 -1.30 -6.47
CA SER A 40 4.96 0.01 -6.88
C SER A 40 3.79 0.96 -7.11
N MET A 41 3.89 2.18 -6.59
CA MET A 41 2.87 3.22 -6.74
C MET A 41 3.53 4.56 -7.07
N LEU A 42 2.83 5.43 -7.78
CA LEU A 42 3.24 6.82 -7.97
C LEU A 42 2.94 7.62 -6.69
N SER A 43 3.94 8.31 -6.16
CA SER A 43 3.77 9.22 -5.01
C SER A 43 2.81 10.37 -5.34
N ARG A 44 1.98 10.78 -4.37
CA ARG A 44 1.23 12.04 -4.50
C ARG A 44 2.21 13.21 -4.38
N CYS A 45 2.52 13.85 -5.50
CA CYS A 45 3.42 14.99 -5.53
C CYS A 45 2.71 16.26 -5.02
N PRO A 46 3.26 16.97 -4.02
CA PRO A 46 2.77 18.29 -3.66
C PRO A 46 3.14 19.27 -4.78
N GLY A 47 2.23 19.54 -5.71
CA GLY A 47 2.46 20.49 -6.81
C GLY A 47 1.66 20.29 -8.10
N GLU A 48 0.92 19.18 -8.27
CA GLU A 48 -0.12 19.09 -9.31
C GLU A 48 -1.44 19.66 -8.78
N ASN A 49 -1.54 20.99 -8.79
CA ASN A 49 -2.79 21.76 -8.72
C ASN A 49 -2.63 22.99 -9.61
#